data_AF-A0A519EI60-F1
#
_entry.id   AF-A0A519EI60-F1
#
_cell.length_a   1.000
_cell.length_b   1.000
_cell.length_c   1.000
_cell.angle_alpha   90.00
_cell.angle_beta   90.00
_cell.angle_gamma   90.00
#
_symmetry.space_group_name_H-M   'P 1'
#
loop_
_entity.id
_entity.type
_entity.pdbx_description
1 polymer ?
#
loop_
_entity_poly.entity_id
_entity_poly.type
_entity_poly.pdbx_seq_one_letter_code
_entity_poly.pdbx_strand_id
1 'polypeptide(L)'
;MTTYAFVLLVGLLAGAVSGVIGTGASIMLLPVLVFSFGPRQAVLIMAVAAVMANLARVMAWWREIDWRAFAAYALPGAPAAALGARTLLALPPTVVDVCLGLFFLAMVPFRHWVRRRAFR
;
A
#
# COMPACT_ATOMS: atom_id res chain seq x y z
N MET A 1 -3.07 -25.79 -5.40
CA MET A 1 -4.48 -25.42 -5.11
C MET A 1 -4.65 -24.86 -3.70
N THR A 2 -4.05 -25.47 -2.68
CA THR A 2 -4.08 -25.00 -1.27
C THR A 2 -3.58 -23.57 -1.07
N THR A 3 -2.48 -23.18 -1.71
CA THR A 3 -1.94 -21.81 -1.61
C THR A 3 -2.91 -20.75 -2.13
N TYR A 4 -3.62 -21.01 -3.22
CA TYR A 4 -4.60 -20.07 -3.78
C TYR A 4 -5.83 -19.94 -2.88
N ALA A 5 -6.31 -21.04 -2.29
CA ALA A 5 -7.42 -21.01 -1.34
C ALA A 5 -7.03 -20.23 -0.06
N PHE A 6 -5.79 -20.39 0.42
CA PHE A 6 -5.29 -19.65 1.57
C PHE A 6 -5.17 -18.15 1.28
N VAL A 7 -4.60 -17.78 0.13
CA VAL A 7 -4.48 -16.38 -0.30
C VAL A 7 -5.85 -15.75 -0.51
N LEU A 8 -6.82 -16.50 -1.06
CA LEU A 8 -8.20 -16.04 -1.19
C LEU A 8 -8.81 -15.73 0.16
N LEU A 9 -8.68 -16.63 1.13
CA LEU A 9 -9.29 -16.49 2.46
C LEU A 9 -8.68 -15.32 3.23
N VAL A 10 -7.35 -15.21 3.24
CA VAL A 10 -6.65 -14.06 3.84
C VAL A 10 -7.00 -12.76 3.11
N GLY A 11 -7.04 -12.79 1.78
CA GLY A 11 -7.39 -11.63 0.96
C GLY A 11 -8.82 -11.14 1.22
N LEU A 12 -9.77 -12.06 1.40
CA LEU A 12 -11.16 -11.75 1.73
C LEU A 12 -11.27 -11.10 3.12
N LEU A 13 -10.60 -11.68 4.13
CA LEU A 13 -10.59 -11.14 5.49
C LEU A 13 -9.93 -9.76 5.54
N ALA A 14 -8.74 -9.62 4.94
CA ALA A 14 -8.04 -8.35 4.87
C ALA A 14 -8.85 -7.30 4.09
N GLY A 15 -9.52 -7.71 3.01
CA GLY A 15 -10.40 -6.86 2.20
C GLY A 15 -11.61 -6.36 3.00
N ALA A 16 -12.29 -7.25 3.73
CA ALA A 16 -13.43 -6.88 4.58
C ALA A 16 -13.01 -5.90 5.69
N VAL A 17 -11.92 -6.19 6.40
CA VAL A 17 -11.37 -5.32 7.44
C VAL A 17 -10.98 -3.95 6.87
N SER A 18 -10.31 -3.92 5.73
CA SER A 18 -9.91 -2.69 5.03
C SER A 18 -11.09 -1.93 4.42
N GLY A 19 -12.22 -2.61 4.16
CA GLY A 19 -13.47 -1.98 3.77
C GLY A 19 -14.06 -1.13 4.90
N VAL A 20 -14.01 -1.63 6.13
CA VAL A 20 -14.53 -0.95 7.33
C VAL A 20 -13.57 0.11 7.85
N ILE A 21 -12.28 -0.22 7.97
CA ILE A 21 -11.25 0.66 8.56
C ILE A 21 -10.71 1.66 7.53
N GLY A 22 -10.85 1.38 6.23
CA GLY A 22 -10.36 2.22 5.15
C GLY A 22 -8.86 2.06 4.84
N THR A 23 -8.05 1.51 5.75
CA THR A 23 -6.60 1.30 5.54
C THR A 23 -6.14 -0.03 6.15
N GLY A 24 -4.98 -0.54 5.73
CA GLY A 24 -4.32 -1.69 6.37
C GLY A 24 -4.38 -3.03 5.65
N ALA A 25 -5.20 -3.20 4.60
CA ALA A 25 -5.21 -4.45 3.81
C ALA A 25 -3.82 -4.85 3.32
N SER A 26 -3.05 -3.87 2.82
CA SER A 26 -1.72 -4.12 2.27
C SER A 26 -0.72 -4.59 3.33
N ILE A 27 -0.86 -4.12 4.59
CA ILE A 27 0.00 -4.53 5.69
C ILE A 27 -0.27 -6.00 6.08
N MET A 28 -1.53 -6.45 5.99
CA MET A 28 -1.91 -7.83 6.28
C MET A 28 -1.57 -8.80 5.13
N LEU A 29 -1.78 -8.40 3.87
CA LEU A 29 -1.58 -9.25 2.70
C LEU A 29 -0.09 -9.40 2.31
N LEU A 30 0.76 -8.40 2.59
CA LEU A 30 2.13 -8.39 2.09
C LEU A 30 2.97 -9.58 2.62
N PRO A 31 2.99 -9.91 3.92
CA PRO A 31 3.78 -11.02 4.43
C PRO A 31 3.35 -12.37 3.83
N VAL A 32 2.04 -12.56 3.67
CA VAL A 32 1.46 -13.79 3.11
C VAL A 32 1.82 -13.95 1.64
N LEU A 33 1.76 -12.87 0.87
CA LEU A 33 2.13 -12.87 -0.55
C LEU A 33 3.63 -13.05 -0.73
N VAL A 34 4.46 -12.40 0.09
CA VAL A 34 5.93 -12.57 0.05
C VAL A 34 6.31 -14.01 0.39
N PHE A 35 5.69 -14.59 1.41
CA PHE A 35 5.92 -15.99 1.78
C PHE A 35 5.51 -16.97 0.67
N SER A 36 4.42 -16.69 -0.05
CA SER A 36 3.85 -17.61 -1.04
C SER A 36 4.45 -17.47 -2.45
N PHE A 37 4.83 -16.26 -2.86
CA PHE A 37 5.21 -15.93 -4.24
C PHE A 37 6.57 -15.23 -4.36
N GLY A 38 7.21 -14.92 -3.24
CA GLY A 38 8.44 -14.15 -3.19
C GLY A 38 8.22 -12.63 -3.37
N PRO A 39 9.20 -11.80 -3.01
CA PRO A 39 9.02 -10.35 -2.87
C PRO A 39 8.61 -9.65 -4.16
N ARG A 40 9.26 -9.98 -5.27
CA ARG A 40 9.04 -9.32 -6.57
C ARG A 40 7.61 -9.53 -7.09
N GLN A 41 7.10 -10.77 -7.00
CA GLN A 41 5.75 -11.09 -7.44
C GLN A 41 4.70 -10.56 -6.46
N ALA A 42 4.99 -10.62 -5.15
CA ALA A 42 4.11 -10.09 -4.11
C ALA A 42 3.82 -8.60 -4.29
N VAL A 43 4.83 -7.78 -4.63
CA VAL A 43 4.64 -6.34 -4.89
C VAL A 43 3.69 -6.09 -6.05
N LEU A 44 3.83 -6.82 -7.15
CA LEU A 44 2.96 -6.67 -8.32
C LEU A 44 1.53 -7.14 -8.04
N ILE A 45 1.37 -8.30 -7.40
CA ILE A 45 0.05 -8.80 -7.00
C ILE A 45 -0.63 -7.81 -6.05
N MET A 46 0.13 -7.27 -5.09
CA MET A 46 -0.37 -6.26 -4.16
C MET A 46 -0.79 -4.98 -4.86
N ALA A 47 -0.04 -4.51 -5.86
CA ALA A 47 -0.41 -3.31 -6.61
C ALA A 47 -1.79 -3.45 -7.26
N VAL A 48 -2.03 -4.59 -7.93
CA VAL A 48 -3.34 -4.88 -8.54
C VAL A 48 -4.42 -5.01 -7.46
N ALA A 49 -4.15 -5.76 -6.39
CA ALA A 49 -5.09 -5.95 -5.28
C ALA A 49 -5.48 -4.61 -4.62
N ALA A 50 -4.51 -3.71 -4.42
CA ALA A 50 -4.74 -2.40 -3.84
C ALA A 50 -5.62 -1.52 -4.74
N VAL A 51 -5.40 -1.56 -6.07
CA VAL A 51 -6.27 -0.84 -7.02
C VAL A 51 -7.70 -1.37 -6.94
N MET A 52 -7.88 -2.69 -6.99
CA MET A 52 -9.21 -3.31 -6.90
C MET A 52 -9.91 -3.00 -5.58
N ALA A 53 -9.18 -3.04 -4.46
CA ALA A 53 -9.72 -2.72 -3.14
C ALA A 53 -10.19 -1.26 -3.03
N ASN A 54 -9.38 -0.31 -3.54
CA ASN A 54 -9.78 1.09 -3.56
C ASN A 54 -10.97 1.34 -4.50
N LEU A 55 -11.03 0.65 -5.65
CA LEU A 55 -12.16 0.74 -6.57
C LEU A 55 -13.46 0.22 -5.91
N ALA A 56 -13.38 -0.93 -5.23
CA ALA A 56 -14.50 -1.47 -4.46
C ALA A 56 -14.99 -0.49 -3.40
N ARG A 57 -14.06 0.19 -2.70
CA ARG A 57 -14.41 1.23 -1.73
C ARG A 57 -15.09 2.42 -2.38
N VAL A 58 -14.58 2.89 -3.53
CA VAL A 58 -15.22 3.97 -4.29
C VAL A 58 -16.63 3.57 -4.69
N MET A 59 -16.85 2.37 -5.23
CA MET A 59 -18.18 1.88 -5.61
C MET A 59 -19.14 1.77 -4.41
N ALA A 60 -18.67 1.23 -3.29
CA ALA A 60 -19.48 1.05 -2.08
C ALA A 60 -19.92 2.38 -1.45
N TRP A 61 -19.06 3.40 -1.51
CA TRP A 61 -19.26 4.67 -0.81
C TRP A 61 -19.38 5.87 -1.75
N TRP A 62 -19.66 5.67 -3.04
CA TRP A 62 -19.54 6.72 -4.07
C TRP A 62 -20.37 7.99 -3.80
N ARG A 63 -21.49 7.83 -3.08
CA ARG A 63 -22.39 8.93 -2.70
C ARG A 63 -21.85 9.78 -1.56
N GLU A 64 -20.96 9.23 -0.75
CA GLU A 64 -20.35 9.90 0.40
C GLU A 64 -19.00 10.54 0.05
N ILE A 65 -18.51 10.33 -1.17
CA ILE A 65 -17.25 10.92 -1.63
C ILE A 65 -17.46 12.40 -1.90
N ASP A 66 -16.73 13.24 -1.18
CA ASP A 66 -16.53 14.64 -1.57
C ASP A 66 -15.58 14.70 -2.77
N TRP A 67 -16.16 14.81 -3.96
CA TRP A 67 -15.43 14.86 -5.22
C TRP A 67 -14.52 16.10 -5.34
N ARG A 68 -14.81 17.20 -4.63
CA ARG A 68 -13.93 18.38 -4.63
C ARG A 68 -12.67 18.11 -3.83
N ALA A 69 -12.79 17.52 -2.65
CA ALA A 69 -11.64 17.12 -1.85
C ALA A 69 -10.82 16.04 -2.56
N PHE A 70 -11.49 15.05 -3.17
CA PHE A 70 -10.84 14.04 -4.01
C PHE A 70 -10.05 14.69 -5.16
N ALA A 71 -10.65 15.59 -5.93
CA ALA A 71 -9.97 16.24 -7.05
C ALA A 71 -8.79 17.11 -6.58
N ALA A 72 -8.95 17.86 -5.49
CA ALA A 72 -7.88 18.68 -4.91
C ALA A 72 -6.66 17.83 -4.48
N TYR A 73 -6.88 16.59 -4.02
CA TYR A 73 -5.82 15.65 -3.69
C TYR A 73 -5.26 14.92 -4.93
N ALA A 74 -6.13 14.46 -5.82
CA ALA A 74 -5.77 13.65 -6.98
C ALA A 74 -5.07 14.48 -8.07
N LEU A 75 -5.44 15.74 -8.29
CA LEU A 75 -4.84 16.61 -9.31
C LEU A 75 -3.32 16.78 -9.15
N PRO A 76 -2.79 17.11 -7.97
CA PRO A 76 -1.34 17.13 -7.75
C PRO A 76 -0.77 15.72 -7.52
N GLY A 77 -1.54 14.83 -6.88
CA GLY A 77 -1.08 13.50 -6.49
C GLY A 77 -0.83 12.55 -7.66
N ALA A 78 -1.74 12.49 -8.64
CA ALA A 78 -1.65 11.62 -9.80
C ALA A 78 -0.41 11.89 -10.68
N PRO A 79 -0.10 13.14 -11.10
CA PRO A 79 1.10 13.41 -11.87
C PRO A 79 2.37 13.18 -11.05
N ALA A 80 2.37 13.52 -9.76
CA ALA A 80 3.50 13.23 -8.87
C ALA A 80 3.76 11.71 -8.75
N ALA A 81 2.70 10.91 -8.64
CA ALA A 81 2.79 9.45 -8.60
C ALA A 81 3.29 8.88 -9.94
N ALA A 82 2.82 9.41 -11.07
CA ALA A 82 3.30 8.99 -12.40
C ALA A 82 4.78 9.32 -12.60
N LEU A 83 5.21 10.52 -12.18
CA LEU A 83 6.63 10.90 -12.17
C LEU A 83 7.43 9.98 -11.26
N GLY A 84 6.96 9.67 -10.06
CA GLY A 84 7.59 8.74 -9.12
C GLY A 84 7.71 7.32 -9.67
N ALA A 85 6.68 6.81 -10.36
CA ALA A 85 6.73 5.51 -11.00
C ALA A 85 7.74 5.48 -12.16
N ARG A 86 7.79 6.55 -12.96
CA ARG A 86 8.74 6.67 -14.07
C ARG A 86 10.18 6.80 -13.57
N THR A 87 10.43 7.57 -12.51
CA THR A 87 11.77 7.65 -11.91
C THR A 87 12.17 6.29 -11.36
N LEU A 88 11.28 5.59 -10.64
CA LEU A 88 11.54 4.25 -10.14
C LEU A 88 11.98 3.27 -11.24
N LEU A 89 11.34 3.34 -12.42
CA LEU A 89 11.69 2.50 -13.58
C LEU A 89 13.00 2.92 -14.27
N ALA A 90 13.40 4.19 -14.15
CA ALA A 90 14.63 4.71 -14.75
C ALA A 90 15.86 4.56 -13.84
N LEU A 91 15.66 4.38 -12.53
CA LEU A 91 16.74 4.24 -11.57
C LEU A 91 17.35 2.82 -11.60
N PRO A 92 18.67 2.69 -11.37
CA PRO A 92 19.29 1.38 -11.14
C PRO A 92 18.67 0.70 -9.91
N PRO A 93 18.39 -0.60 -9.94
CA PRO A 93 17.78 -1.33 -8.82
C PRO A 93 18.52 -1.13 -7.49
N THR A 94 19.85 -1.11 -7.52
CA THR A 94 20.69 -0.92 -6.33
C THR A 94 20.45 0.41 -5.64
N VAL A 95 20.15 1.49 -6.39
CA VAL A 95 19.87 2.81 -5.81
C VAL A 95 18.53 2.79 -5.08
N VAL A 96 17.52 2.15 -5.69
CA VAL A 96 16.19 1.99 -5.09
C VAL A 96 16.28 1.20 -3.79
N ASP A 97 17.01 0.08 -3.79
CA ASP A 97 17.19 -0.77 -2.61
C ASP A 97 17.90 -0.03 -1.47
N VAL A 98 18.95 0.73 -1.77
CA VAL A 98 19.67 1.55 -0.77
C VAL A 98 18.79 2.65 -0.21
N CYS A 99 18.05 3.38 -1.06
CA CYS A 99 17.13 4.43 -0.62
C CYS A 99 16.02 3.87 0.27
N LEU A 100 15.41 2.74 -0.10
CA LEU A 100 14.40 2.06 0.71
C LEU A 100 14.98 1.56 2.04
N GLY A 101 16.17 0.95 2.01
CA GLY A 101 16.87 0.49 3.21
C GLY A 101 17.15 1.63 4.19
N LEU A 102 17.68 2.76 3.68
CA LEU A 102 17.91 3.96 4.49
C LEU A 102 16.61 4.54 5.03
N PHE A 103 15.56 4.62 4.22
CA PHE A 103 14.25 5.09 4.65
C PHE A 103 13.69 4.23 5.79
N PHE A 104 13.71 2.90 5.67
CA PHE A 104 13.25 2.00 6.72
C PHE A 104 14.10 2.10 7.98
N LEU A 105 15.43 2.14 7.86
CA LEU A 105 16.33 2.31 9.00
C LEU A 105 16.07 3.65 9.71
N ALA A 106 15.84 4.74 8.97
CA ALA A 106 15.53 6.05 9.53
C ALA A 106 14.14 6.09 10.19
N MET A 107 13.19 5.29 9.70
CA MET A 107 11.85 5.21 10.27
C MET A 107 11.86 4.62 11.70
N VAL A 108 12.82 3.75 12.03
CA VAL A 108 12.96 3.15 13.37
C VAL A 108 13.22 4.22 14.46
N PRO A 109 14.31 5.01 14.44
CA PRO A 109 14.53 6.04 15.44
C PRO A 109 13.46 7.14 15.38
N PHE A 110 12.97 7.49 14.19
CA PHE A 110 11.89 8.46 14.04
C PHE A 110 10.61 8.02 14.77
N ARG A 111 10.19 6.76 14.60
CA ARG A 111 9.04 6.19 15.31
C ARG A 111 9.24 6.20 16.82
N HIS A 112 10.45 5.89 17.31
CA HIS A 112 10.77 5.95 18.74
C HIS A 112 10.71 7.38 19.28
N TRP A 113 11.17 8.36 18.50
CA TRP A 113 11.12 9.77 18.86
C TRP A 113 9.68 10.31 18.91
N VAL A 114 8.85 9.98 17.91
CA VAL A 114 7.43 10.36 17.89
C VAL A 114 6.68 9.75 19.09
N ARG A 115 6.89 8.47 19.42
CA ARG A 115 6.30 7.85 20.63
C ARG A 115 6.72 8.56 21.92
N ARG A 116 7.97 9.02 22.04
CA ARG A 116 8.44 9.76 23.21
C ARG A 116 7.79 11.16 23.33
N ARG A 117 7.36 11.76 22.22
CA ARG A 117 6.69 13.06 22.19
C ARG A 117 5.17 12.98 22.31
N ALA A 118 4.55 11.89 21.85
CA ALA A 118 3.11 11.65 21.97
C ALA A 118 2.64 11.22 23.38
N PHE A 119 3.56 11.00 24.32
CA PHE A 119 3.29 10.78 25.76
C PHE A 119 3.53 12.05 26.61
N ARG A 120 3.24 13.23 26.05
CA ARG A 120 3.09 14.48 26.80
C ARG A 120 1.75 15.12 26.50
#